data_AF-A0A1A2D0L1-F1
#
_entry.id   AF-A0A1A2D0L1-F1
#
_cell.length_a   1.000
_cell.length_b   1.000
_cell.length_c   1.000
_cell.angle_alpha   90.00
_cell.angle_beta   90.00
_cell.angle_gamma   90.00
#
_symmetry.space_group_name_H-M   'P 1'
#
loop_
_entity.id
_entity.type
_entity.pdbx_description
1 polymer ?
#
loop_
_entity_poly.entity_id
_entity_poly.type
_entity_poly.pdbx_seq_one_letter_code
_entity_poly.pdbx_strand_id
1 'polypeptide(L)'
;MQRLWDKSGGFGCMLQMGHEWANPAATKRSAELFAAEVIPHFQGQAQPTLDAAARAGQVREGLAQSQLQAVEHMAKKYQDEVGSK
;
A
#
# COMPACT_ATOMS: atom_id res chain seq x y z
N MET A 1 -19.44 0.06 -1.45
CA MET A 1 -19.16 -1.18 -0.67
C MET A 1 -18.86 -0.82 0.78
N GLN A 2 -17.79 -0.05 1.06
CA GLN A 2 -17.40 0.38 2.42
C GLN A 2 -18.57 0.84 3.32
N ARG A 3 -19.38 1.80 2.87
CA ARG A 3 -20.53 2.31 3.64
C ARG A 3 -21.56 1.23 4.04
N LEU A 4 -21.74 0.20 3.22
CA LEU A 4 -22.65 -0.92 3.53
C LEU A 4 -22.00 -1.86 4.55
N TRP A 5 -20.70 -2.10 4.41
CA TRP A 5 -19.91 -2.90 5.35
C TRP A 5 -19.93 -2.28 6.75
N ASP A 6 -19.64 -0.97 6.86
CA ASP A 6 -19.60 -0.26 8.15
C ASP A 6 -20.95 -0.26 8.87
N LYS A 7 -22.05 -0.20 8.11
CA LYS A 7 -23.42 -0.23 8.65
C LYS A 7 -23.87 -1.61 9.10
N SER A 8 -23.38 -2.66 8.45
CA SER A 8 -23.78 -4.04 8.73
C SER A 8 -22.84 -4.75 9.71
N GLY A 9 -21.64 -4.21 9.93
CA GLY A 9 -20.57 -4.93 10.62
C GLY A 9 -19.94 -6.03 9.76
N GLY A 10 -20.21 -6.02 8.44
CA GLY A 10 -19.80 -7.04 7.49
C GLY A 10 -20.97 -7.89 6.97
N PHE A 11 -20.74 -8.55 5.84
CA PHE A 11 -21.69 -9.47 5.22
C PHE A 11 -20.96 -10.66 4.59
N GLY A 12 -21.55 -11.85 4.69
CA GLY A 12 -20.93 -13.10 4.20
C GLY A 12 -20.95 -13.27 2.67
N CYS A 13 -21.84 -12.56 1.97
CA CYS A 13 -21.95 -12.59 0.52
C CYS A 13 -22.54 -11.28 0.00
N MET A 14 -22.13 -10.86 -1.20
CA MET A 14 -22.73 -9.75 -1.94
C MET A 14 -23.08 -10.20 -3.35
N LEU A 15 -24.32 -9.96 -3.75
CA LEU A 15 -24.81 -10.24 -5.09
C LEU A 15 -24.77 -8.96 -5.92
N GLN A 16 -24.07 -9.01 -7.05
CA GLN A 16 -24.07 -7.92 -8.02
C GLN A 16 -25.19 -8.13 -9.04
N MET A 17 -25.90 -7.06 -9.39
CA MET A 17 -26.91 -7.10 -10.44
C MET A 17 -26.23 -7.16 -11.81
N GLY A 18 -26.28 -8.32 -12.46
CA GLY A 18 -25.75 -8.55 -13.80
C GLY A 18 -26.78 -8.21 -14.88
N HIS A 19 -27.11 -6.93 -15.06
CA HIS A 19 -28.01 -6.54 -16.14
C HIS A 19 -27.29 -6.65 -17.51
N GLU A 20 -27.81 -7.42 -18.47
CA GLU A 20 -27.21 -7.68 -19.80
C GLU A 20 -27.24 -6.48 -20.76
N TRP A 21 -27.24 -5.25 -20.23
CA TRP A 21 -27.18 -4.03 -21.03
C TRP A 21 -25.78 -3.68 -21.51
N ALA A 22 -24.74 -4.22 -20.87
CA ALA A 22 -23.35 -4.07 -21.30
C ALA A 22 -22.91 -5.28 -22.14
N ASN A 23 -21.97 -5.05 -23.06
CA ASN A 23 -21.31 -6.13 -23.80
C ASN A 23 -20.74 -7.18 -22.81
N PRO A 24 -20.93 -8.49 -23.02
CA PRO A 24 -20.44 -9.55 -22.14
C PRO A 24 -18.95 -9.42 -21.77
N ALA A 25 -18.10 -8.97 -22.70
CA ALA A 25 -16.68 -8.74 -22.42
C ALA A 25 -16.45 -7.63 -21.39
N ALA A 26 -17.26 -6.56 -21.44
CA ALA A 26 -17.19 -5.47 -20.48
C ALA A 26 -17.70 -5.91 -19.10
N THR A 27 -18.77 -6.70 -19.05
CA THR A 27 -19.29 -7.29 -17.81
C THR A 27 -18.25 -8.19 -17.14
N LYS A 28 -17.59 -9.06 -17.93
CA LYS A 28 -16.49 -9.91 -17.43
C LYS A 28 -15.33 -9.08 -16.87
N ARG A 29 -14.88 -8.06 -17.61
CA ARG A 29 -13.81 -7.16 -17.16
C ARG A 29 -14.17 -6.43 -15.87
N SER A 30 -15.43 -5.99 -15.73
CA SER A 30 -15.92 -5.37 -14.49
C SER A 30 -15.86 -6.35 -13.31
N ALA A 31 -16.26 -7.60 -13.52
CA ALA A 31 -16.19 -8.63 -12.47
C ALA A 31 -14.73 -8.96 -12.09
N GLU A 32 -13.83 -9.05 -13.07
CA GLU A 32 -12.40 -9.26 -12.86
C GLU A 32 -11.78 -8.11 -12.04
N LEU A 33 -12.04 -6.86 -12.43
CA LEU A 33 -11.57 -5.68 -11.69
C LEU A 33 -12.15 -5.64 -10.28
N PHE A 34 -13.42 -6.00 -10.11
CA PHE A 34 -14.02 -6.06 -8.79
C PHE A 34 -13.35 -7.11 -7.88
N ALA A 35 -13.09 -8.30 -8.43
CA ALA A 35 -12.42 -9.37 -7.70
C ALA A 35 -10.97 -9.03 -7.34
N ALA A 36 -10.24 -8.36 -8.25
CA ALA A 36 -8.85 -7.98 -8.05
C ALA A 36 -8.68 -6.78 -7.12
N GLU A 37 -9.49 -5.73 -7.32
CA GLU A 37 -9.26 -4.43 -6.68
C GLU A 37 -10.14 -4.21 -5.44
N VAL A 38 -11.30 -4.85 -5.34
CA VAL A 38 -12.25 -4.57 -4.25
C VAL A 38 -12.19 -5.66 -3.18
N ILE A 39 -12.35 -6.93 -3.55
CA ILE A 39 -12.45 -8.04 -2.58
C ILE A 39 -11.27 -8.13 -1.59
N PRO A 40 -9.99 -7.93 -1.99
CA PRO A 40 -8.86 -8.05 -1.06
C PRO A 40 -8.92 -7.06 0.12
N HIS A 41 -9.55 -5.91 -0.08
CA HIS A 41 -9.74 -4.89 0.96
C HIS A 41 -10.73 -5.32 2.06
N PHE A 42 -11.64 -6.25 1.77
CA PHE A 42 -12.68 -6.70 2.70
C PHE A 42 -12.42 -8.09 3.30
N GLN A 43 -11.52 -8.88 2.70
CA GLN A 43 -11.11 -10.19 3.22
C GLN A 43 -9.85 -10.15 4.09
N GLY A 44 -9.33 -8.96 4.40
CA GLY A 44 -8.13 -8.77 5.22
C GLY A 44 -6.82 -9.16 4.53
N GLN A 45 -6.86 -9.69 3.31
CA GLN A 45 -5.67 -10.07 2.55
C GLN A 45 -4.80 -8.86 2.15
N ALA A 46 -5.42 -7.71 1.89
CA ALA A 46 -4.69 -6.48 1.55
C ALA A 46 -4.12 -5.76 2.78
N GLN A 47 -4.64 -6.01 3.98
CA GLN A 47 -4.30 -5.24 5.18
C GLN A 47 -2.81 -5.28 5.54
N PRO A 48 -2.12 -6.44 5.54
CA PRO A 48 -0.69 -6.49 5.87
C PRO A 48 0.19 -5.67 4.93
N THR A 49 -0.14 -5.65 3.64
CA THR A 49 0.59 -4.90 2.63
C THR A 49 0.40 -3.39 2.80
N LEU A 50 -0.83 -2.97 3.09
CA LEU A 50 -1.16 -1.57 3.37
C LEU A 50 -0.47 -1.09 4.66
N ASP A 51 -0.49 -1.90 5.72
CA ASP A 51 0.17 -1.59 6.99
C ASP A 51 1.69 -1.51 6.84
N ALA A 52 2.28 -2.39 6.04
CA ALA A 52 3.71 -2.36 5.73
C ALA A 52 4.09 -1.08 4.96
N ALA A 53 3.28 -0.70 3.95
CA ALA A 53 3.49 0.54 3.20
C ALA A 53 3.36 1.78 4.09
N ALA A 54 2.33 1.83 4.96
CA ALA A 54 2.14 2.92 5.91
C ALA A 54 3.33 3.04 6.88
N ARG A 55 3.78 1.91 7.44
CA ARG A 55 4.95 1.86 8.33
C ARG A 55 6.20 2.35 7.61
N ALA A 56 6.44 1.89 6.39
CA ALA A 56 7.59 2.32 5.59
C ALA A 56 7.57 3.84 5.35
N GLY A 57 6.39 4.41 5.08
CA GLY A 57 6.21 5.86 4.95
C GLY A 57 6.58 6.61 6.24
N GLN A 58 6.12 6.13 7.40
CA GLN A 58 6.36 6.77 8.70
C GLN A 58 7.84 6.75 9.11
N VAL A 59 8.56 5.64 8.86
CA VAL A 59 9.97 5.51 9.27
C VAL A 59 10.94 6.17 8.30
N ARG A 60 10.50 6.48 7.07
CA ARG A 60 11.37 6.94 5.99
C ARG A 60 12.18 8.18 6.35
N GLU A 61 11.57 9.18 6.98
CA GLU A 61 12.24 10.45 7.29
C GLU A 61 13.35 10.28 8.33
N GLY A 62 13.10 9.52 9.40
CA GLY A 62 14.11 9.25 10.43
C GLY A 62 15.28 8.41 9.90
N LEU A 63 14.99 7.41 9.07
CA LEU A 63 16.02 6.61 8.40
C LEU A 63 16.85 7.44 7.42
N ALA A 64 16.22 8.35 6.68
CA ALA A 64 16.92 9.26 5.77
C ALA A 64 17.85 10.22 6.52
N GLN A 65 17.40 10.79 7.65
CA GLN A 65 18.25 11.63 8.50
C GLN A 65 19.45 10.85 9.05
N SER A 66 19.23 9.61 9.50
CA SER A 66 20.31 8.76 10.01
C SER A 66 21.34 8.42 8.92
N GLN A 67 20.88 8.20 7.68
CA GLN A 67 21.76 8.01 6.53
C GLN A 67 22.59 9.26 6.22
N LEU A 68 21.98 10.44 6.23
CA LEU A 68 22.70 11.70 5.99
C LEU A 68 23.79 11.93 7.05
N GLN A 69 23.47 11.72 8.33
CA GLN A 69 24.44 11.83 9.42
C GLN A 69 25.61 10.86 9.28
N ALA A 70 25.34 9.62 8.85
CA ALA A 70 26.39 8.63 8.61
C ALA A 70 27.32 9.05 7.45
N VAL A 71 26.76 9.60 6.37
CA VAL A 71 27.55 10.14 5.25
C VAL A 71 28.41 11.33 5.71
N GLU A 72 27.85 12.26 6.47
CA GLU A 72 28.58 13.41 7.04
C GLU A 72 29.72 12.97 7.95
N HIS A 73 29.48 12.01 8.85
CA HIS A 73 30.49 11.47 9.74
C HIS A 73 31.67 10.84 8.97
N MET A 74 31.37 10.03 7.97
CA MET A 74 32.38 9.37 7.16
C MET A 74 33.15 10.34 6.27
N ALA A 75 32.46 11.36 5.71
CA ALA A 75 33.10 12.42 4.94
C ALA A 75 34.09 13.21 5.80
N LYS A 76 33.71 13.55 7.04
CA LYS A 76 34.58 14.25 7.99
C LYS A 76 35.81 13.42 8.35
N LYS A 77 35.61 12.14 8.69
CA LYS A 77 36.72 11.23 8.99
C LYS A 77 37.73 11.15 7.84
N TYR A 78 37.25 11.06 6.60
CA TYR A 78 38.12 11.04 5.42
C TYR A 78 38.92 12.34 5.24
N GLN A 79 38.29 13.50 5.46
CA GLN A 79 38.98 14.79 5.39
C GLN A 79 40.10 14.91 6.43
N ASP A 80 39.85 14.44 7.66
CA ASP A 80 40.83 14.44 8.74
C ASP A 80 42.03 13.52 8.44
N GLU A 81 41.79 12.34 7.83
CA GLU A 81 42.85 11.41 7.41
C GLU A 81 43.70 11.97 6.25
N VAL A 82 43.10 12.74 5.34
CA VAL A 82 43.81 13.37 4.21
C VAL A 82 44.63 14.59 4.67
N GLY A 83 44.13 15.39 5.61
CA GLY A 83 44.83 16.57 6.14
C GLY A 83 45.94 16.24 7.14
N SER A 84 45.99 15.01 7.67
CA SER A 84 47.03 14.54 8.58
C SER A 84 48.25 13.91 7.87
N LYS A 85 48.29 13.89 6.53
CA LYS A 85 49.45 13.50 5.72
C LYS A 85 50.19 14.72 5.19
#